data_AF-A0AAV5TJ73-F1
#
_entry.id   AF-A0AAV5TJ73-F1
#
_cell.length_a   1.000
_cell.length_b   1.000
_cell.length_c   1.000
_cell.angle_alpha   90.00
_cell.angle_beta   90.00
_cell.angle_gamma   90.00
#
_symmetry.space_group_name_H-M   'P 1'
#
loop_
_entity.id
_entity.type
_entity.pdbx_description
1 polymer ?
#
loop_
_entity_poly.entity_id
_entity_poly.type
_entity_poly.pdbx_seq_one_letter_code
_entity_poly.pdbx_strand_id
1 'polypeptide(L)'
;IPAAEPSFFLSVRFFGIFALIVPAVTAYICIISTFFTQGEAISHYTLANCPEVKSSLPPISYSIGSWEPQKQIWMFAIMLHLPSRMLLTRMVPQIWREGIWQFAAYAAASIECFGLVCVSLFHVDSIAGFQVHAFFFGMWWAGTIWGMSIQVHMQRVTGHIHQDPSHFRLWLLKIFIMTLYIIVSCTTSITYPLSQIYCSLMAFTIFCIGEYLIIALNAAFWAVVLYEFNQDFEGFQFTSVRTKKS
;
A
#
# COMPACT_ATOMS: atom_id res chain seq x y z
N ILE A 1 -30.86 -22.72 -12.47
CA ILE A 1 -31.00 -21.61 -13.46
C ILE A 1 -29.69 -21.61 -14.22
N PRO A 2 -29.66 -21.85 -15.55
CA PRO A 2 -28.40 -21.75 -16.27
C PRO A 2 -27.88 -20.33 -16.12
N ALA A 3 -26.63 -20.19 -15.66
CA ALA A 3 -25.96 -18.91 -15.64
C ALA A 3 -25.99 -18.35 -17.06
N ALA A 4 -26.34 -17.06 -17.21
CA ALA A 4 -26.20 -16.39 -18.51
C ALA A 4 -24.74 -16.55 -18.99
N GLU A 5 -24.53 -16.61 -20.31
CA GLU A 5 -23.16 -16.65 -20.84
C GLU A 5 -22.35 -15.47 -20.27
N PRO A 6 -21.08 -15.70 -19.91
CA PRO A 6 -20.25 -14.65 -19.35
C PRO A 6 -20.17 -13.44 -20.27
N SER A 7 -20.56 -12.29 -19.74
CA SER A 7 -20.46 -11.03 -20.46
C SER A 7 -19.01 -10.54 -20.63
N PHE A 8 -18.10 -10.89 -19.71
CA PHE A 8 -16.73 -10.39 -19.72
C PHE A 8 -15.79 -11.25 -18.86
N PHE A 9 -14.60 -11.56 -19.40
CA PHE A 9 -13.50 -12.21 -18.67
C PHE A 9 -12.37 -11.20 -18.46
N LEU A 10 -11.86 -11.12 -17.22
CA LEU A 10 -10.78 -10.21 -16.87
C LEU A 10 -9.67 -10.95 -16.16
N SER A 11 -8.45 -10.88 -16.69
CA SER A 11 -7.32 -11.62 -16.12
C SER A 11 -6.88 -11.04 -14.77
N VAL A 12 -6.39 -11.92 -13.88
CA VAL A 12 -5.78 -11.51 -12.61
C VAL A 12 -4.65 -10.51 -12.83
N ARG A 13 -3.87 -10.71 -13.90
CA ARG A 13 -2.73 -9.87 -14.28
C ARG A 13 -3.14 -8.43 -14.57
N PHE A 14 -4.27 -8.23 -15.27
CA PHE A 14 -4.77 -6.90 -15.57
C PHE A 14 -5.10 -6.13 -14.27
N PHE A 15 -5.82 -6.76 -13.34
CA PHE A 15 -6.09 -6.17 -12.03
C PHE A 15 -4.83 -5.91 -11.21
N GLY A 16 -3.86 -6.81 -11.30
CA GLY A 16 -2.57 -6.68 -10.67
C GLY A 16 -1.86 -5.37 -10.98
N ILE A 17 -1.89 -4.94 -12.24
CA ILE A 17 -1.25 -3.69 -12.67
C ILE A 17 -1.83 -2.50 -11.89
N PHE A 18 -3.14 -2.37 -11.84
CA PHE A 18 -3.81 -1.26 -11.16
C PHE A 18 -3.74 -1.38 -9.62
N ALA A 19 -3.89 -2.59 -9.09
CA ALA A 19 -3.89 -2.82 -7.66
C ALA A 19 -2.49 -2.73 -7.01
N LEU A 20 -1.42 -2.72 -7.79
CA LEU A 20 -0.05 -2.77 -7.25
C LEU A 20 0.88 -1.78 -7.94
N ILE A 21 1.02 -1.90 -9.26
CA ILE A 21 2.06 -1.19 -10.01
C ILE A 21 1.75 0.29 -10.08
N VAL A 22 0.49 0.64 -10.39
CA VAL A 22 0.06 2.03 -10.57
C VAL A 22 0.40 2.92 -9.37
N PRO A 23 -0.01 2.63 -8.12
CA PRO A 23 0.33 3.50 -7.00
C PRO A 23 1.83 3.50 -6.70
N ALA A 24 2.51 2.34 -6.69
CA ALA A 24 3.93 2.27 -6.35
C ALA A 24 4.80 3.03 -7.36
N VAL A 25 4.57 2.82 -8.67
CA VAL A 25 5.30 3.53 -9.72
C VAL A 25 4.97 5.01 -9.71
N THR A 26 3.70 5.39 -9.50
CA THR A 26 3.32 6.80 -9.43
C THR A 26 4.00 7.50 -8.26
N ALA A 27 4.07 6.88 -7.08
CA ALA A 27 4.80 7.41 -5.93
C ALA A 27 6.26 7.73 -6.27
N TYR A 28 6.99 6.79 -6.90
CA TYR A 28 8.38 7.02 -7.30
C TYR A 28 8.52 8.03 -8.44
N ILE A 29 7.60 8.06 -9.40
CA ILE A 29 7.57 9.11 -10.43
C ILE A 29 7.41 10.48 -9.78
N CYS A 30 6.51 10.63 -8.80
CA CYS A 30 6.34 11.89 -8.08
C CYS A 30 7.60 12.29 -7.30
N ILE A 31 8.25 11.36 -6.60
CA ILE A 31 9.53 11.61 -5.90
C ILE A 31 10.59 12.09 -6.89
N ILE A 32 10.84 11.32 -7.95
CA ILE A 32 11.87 11.62 -8.96
C ILE A 32 11.57 12.96 -9.63
N SER A 33 10.31 13.19 -10.04
CA SER A 33 9.87 14.45 -10.64
C SER A 33 10.08 15.64 -9.71
N THR A 34 9.84 15.46 -8.40
CA THR A 34 10.06 16.52 -7.40
C THR A 34 11.54 16.92 -7.35
N PHE A 35 12.47 15.96 -7.43
CA PHE A 35 13.90 16.28 -7.52
C PHE A 35 14.29 17.07 -8.77
N PHE A 36 13.68 16.79 -9.92
CA PHE A 36 13.98 17.49 -11.16
C PHE A 36 13.30 18.86 -11.27
N THR A 37 12.06 18.97 -10.79
CA THR A 37 11.24 20.17 -10.98
C THR A 37 11.32 21.15 -9.82
N GLN A 38 11.62 20.67 -8.61
CA GLN A 38 11.60 21.44 -7.36
C GLN A 38 12.93 21.36 -6.61
N GLY A 39 14.05 21.12 -7.30
CA GLY A 39 15.37 20.94 -6.68
C GLY A 39 15.80 22.11 -5.79
N GLU A 40 15.48 23.36 -6.19
CA GLU A 40 15.76 24.54 -5.37
C GLU A 40 14.95 24.52 -4.07
N ALA A 41 13.64 24.27 -4.14
CA ALA A 41 12.78 24.17 -2.95
C ALA A 41 13.23 23.05 -2.00
N ILE A 42 13.65 21.90 -2.54
CA ILE A 42 14.20 20.78 -1.75
C ILE A 42 15.49 21.19 -1.05
N SER A 43 16.40 21.90 -1.72
CA SER A 43 17.66 22.34 -1.10
C SER A 43 17.47 23.31 0.08
N HIS A 44 16.31 23.96 0.14
CA HIS A 44 15.88 24.85 1.22
C HIS A 44 14.84 24.23 2.15
N TYR A 45 14.53 22.94 2.02
CA TYR A 45 13.55 22.27 2.86
C TYR A 45 14.08 22.14 4.30
N THR A 46 13.27 22.55 5.26
CA THR A 46 13.65 22.57 6.68
C THR A 46 12.77 21.66 7.52
N LEU A 47 13.29 21.19 8.65
CA LEU A 47 12.50 20.43 9.62
C LEU A 47 11.45 21.35 10.27
N ALA A 48 10.28 20.79 10.57
CA ALA A 48 9.14 21.54 11.10
C ALA A 48 9.47 22.30 12.41
N ASN A 49 10.17 21.65 13.33
CA ASN A 49 10.55 22.25 14.61
C ASN A 49 11.97 22.85 14.62
N CYS A 50 12.76 22.62 13.57
CA CYS A 50 14.16 23.03 13.49
C CYS A 50 14.42 23.73 12.14
N PRO A 51 14.01 25.01 11.98
CA PRO A 51 14.10 25.73 10.71
C PRO A 51 15.53 25.98 10.23
N GLU A 52 16.51 25.87 11.13
CA GLU A 52 17.93 26.03 10.77
C GLU A 52 18.53 24.77 10.10
N VAL A 53 17.88 23.62 10.28
CA VAL A 53 18.36 22.34 9.74
C VAL A 53 17.73 22.12 8.37
N LYS A 54 18.56 22.21 7.33
CA LYS A 54 18.16 21.95 5.95
C LYS A 54 18.35 20.48 5.57
N SER A 55 17.37 19.90 4.89
CA SER A 55 17.43 18.56 4.33
C SER A 55 17.29 18.59 2.83
N SER A 56 18.23 17.97 2.11
CA SER A 56 18.14 17.80 0.65
C SER A 56 17.27 16.59 0.25
N LEU A 57 16.63 15.93 1.21
CA LEU A 57 15.74 14.79 0.99
C LEU A 57 14.36 15.12 1.58
N PRO A 58 13.32 15.24 0.74
CA PRO A 58 11.97 15.52 1.22
C PRO A 58 11.26 14.23 1.64
N PRO A 59 10.32 14.28 2.59
CA PRO A 59 9.45 13.14 2.88
C PRO A 59 8.55 12.83 1.67
N ILE A 60 7.99 11.62 1.60
CA ILE A 60 7.18 11.27 0.42
C ILE A 60 5.92 12.12 0.33
N SER A 61 5.31 12.41 1.48
CA SER A 61 4.10 13.24 1.59
C SER A 61 4.28 14.62 0.94
N TYR A 62 5.49 15.17 0.98
CA TYR A 62 5.84 16.41 0.27
C TYR A 62 5.82 16.23 -1.25
N SER A 63 6.39 15.14 -1.75
CA SER A 63 6.49 14.87 -3.19
C SER A 63 5.14 14.57 -3.84
N ILE A 64 4.24 13.89 -3.13
CA ILE A 64 2.92 13.48 -3.65
C ILE A 64 1.79 14.46 -3.29
N GLY A 65 2.01 15.34 -2.31
CA GLY A 65 0.95 16.18 -1.73
C GLY A 65 1.11 17.67 -1.99
N SER A 66 2.33 18.19 -2.01
CA SER A 66 2.59 19.64 -1.98
C SER A 66 2.67 20.29 -3.37
N TRP A 67 2.88 19.49 -4.43
CA TRP A 67 3.21 20.01 -5.77
C TRP A 67 2.19 19.63 -6.84
N GLU A 68 1.95 20.57 -7.75
CA GLU A 68 1.21 20.31 -9.00
C GLU A 68 2.20 20.21 -10.18
N PRO A 69 2.04 19.21 -11.08
CA PRO A 69 0.91 18.29 -11.23
C PRO A 69 0.99 16.99 -10.39
N GLN A 70 2.05 16.78 -9.61
CA GLN A 70 2.32 15.51 -8.89
C GLN A 70 1.14 15.04 -8.04
N LYS A 71 0.50 15.97 -7.31
CA LYS A 71 -0.70 15.70 -6.51
C LYS A 71 -1.86 15.15 -7.33
N GLN A 72 -2.12 15.74 -8.50
CA GLN A 72 -3.20 15.31 -9.38
C GLN A 72 -2.93 13.91 -9.94
N ILE A 73 -1.69 13.64 -10.33
CA ILE A 73 -1.24 12.33 -10.82
C ILE A 73 -1.38 11.27 -9.70
N TRP A 74 -0.94 11.60 -8.48
CA TRP A 74 -1.08 10.72 -7.32
C TRP A 74 -2.54 10.40 -7.00
N MET A 75 -3.41 11.41 -6.93
CA MET A 75 -4.83 11.21 -6.66
C MET A 75 -5.51 10.38 -7.76
N PHE A 76 -5.16 10.59 -9.02
CA PHE A 76 -5.65 9.76 -10.12
C PHE A 76 -5.21 8.30 -9.97
N ALA A 77 -3.95 8.06 -9.60
CA ALA A 77 -3.44 6.72 -9.33
C ALA A 77 -4.19 6.03 -8.18
N ILE A 78 -4.49 6.76 -7.10
CA ILE A 78 -5.30 6.23 -5.98
C ILE A 78 -6.72 5.88 -6.43
N MET A 79 -7.36 6.70 -7.26
CA MET A 79 -8.70 6.41 -7.81
C MET A 79 -8.72 5.13 -8.66
N LEU A 80 -7.68 4.89 -9.46
CA LEU A 80 -7.55 3.64 -10.24
C LEU A 80 -7.21 2.44 -9.36
N HIS A 81 -6.39 2.64 -8.33
CA HIS A 81 -5.93 1.59 -7.43
C HIS A 81 -7.07 1.01 -6.58
N LEU A 82 -7.92 1.87 -6.00
CA LEU A 82 -8.93 1.49 -5.02
C LEU A 82 -9.88 0.37 -5.48
N PRO A 83 -10.56 0.48 -6.65
CA PRO A 83 -11.47 -0.58 -7.09
C PRO A 83 -10.75 -1.92 -7.30
N SER A 84 -9.56 -1.88 -7.91
CA SER A 84 -8.77 -3.08 -8.15
C SER A 84 -8.29 -3.71 -6.84
N ARG A 85 -7.91 -2.88 -5.87
CA ARG A 85 -7.49 -3.33 -4.54
C ARG A 85 -8.63 -3.95 -3.75
N MET A 86 -9.81 -3.32 -3.75
CA MET A 86 -11.00 -3.87 -3.10
C MET A 86 -11.46 -5.19 -3.73
N LEU A 87 -11.29 -5.35 -5.03
CA LEU A 87 -11.63 -6.60 -5.70
C LEU A 87 -10.68 -7.73 -5.28
N LEU A 88 -9.35 -7.50 -5.31
CA LEU A 88 -8.37 -8.51 -4.85
C LEU A 88 -8.63 -8.95 -3.41
N THR A 89 -8.98 -8.00 -2.53
CA THR A 89 -9.22 -8.29 -1.11
C THR A 89 -10.54 -9.02 -0.88
N ARG A 90 -11.48 -8.97 -1.83
CA ARG A 90 -12.67 -9.83 -1.84
C ARG A 90 -12.42 -11.22 -2.37
N MET A 91 -11.42 -11.40 -3.23
CA MET A 91 -11.22 -12.64 -3.98
C MET A 91 -10.27 -13.60 -3.29
N VAL A 92 -9.11 -13.11 -2.83
CA VAL A 92 -8.12 -13.97 -2.15
C VAL A 92 -8.74 -14.72 -0.95
N PRO A 93 -9.58 -14.08 -0.10
CA PRO A 93 -10.17 -14.78 1.04
C PRO A 93 -11.21 -15.84 0.69
N GLN A 94 -11.75 -15.88 -0.53
CA GLN A 94 -12.80 -16.85 -0.90
C GLN A 94 -12.33 -18.30 -0.85
N ILE A 95 -11.01 -18.51 -0.95
CA ILE A 95 -10.38 -19.82 -0.85
C ILE A 95 -10.41 -20.33 0.60
N TRP A 96 -10.56 -19.44 1.58
CA TRP A 96 -10.50 -19.78 2.99
C TRP A 96 -11.84 -20.35 3.47
N ARG A 97 -11.80 -21.48 4.18
CA ARG A 97 -13.01 -22.14 4.69
C ARG A 97 -13.67 -21.39 5.85
N GLU A 98 -12.87 -20.65 6.61
CA GLU A 98 -13.29 -19.99 7.85
C GLU A 98 -13.73 -18.54 7.60
N GLY A 99 -15.01 -18.26 7.80
CA GLY A 99 -15.58 -16.93 7.56
C GLY A 99 -15.00 -15.82 8.44
N ILE A 100 -14.47 -16.14 9.63
CA ILE A 100 -13.87 -15.13 10.52
C ILE A 100 -12.61 -14.51 9.92
N TRP A 101 -11.76 -15.30 9.28
CA TRP A 101 -10.54 -14.81 8.63
C TRP A 101 -10.86 -14.02 7.36
N GLN A 102 -11.91 -14.43 6.64
CA GLN A 102 -12.41 -13.65 5.50
C GLN A 102 -12.85 -12.25 5.96
N PHE A 103 -13.66 -12.19 7.01
CA PHE A 103 -14.09 -10.91 7.58
C PHE A 103 -12.90 -10.07 8.08
N ALA A 104 -11.95 -10.69 8.77
CA ALA A 104 -10.75 -10.01 9.24
C ALA A 104 -9.92 -9.44 8.07
N ALA A 105 -9.78 -10.17 6.96
CA ALA A 105 -9.08 -9.66 5.78
C ALA A 105 -9.84 -8.52 5.11
N TYR A 106 -11.17 -8.60 5.03
CA TYR A 106 -11.98 -7.50 4.51
C TYR A 106 -11.86 -6.25 5.40
N ALA A 107 -11.85 -6.40 6.72
CA ALA A 107 -11.67 -5.32 7.67
C ALA A 107 -10.27 -4.69 7.54
N ALA A 108 -9.21 -5.51 7.55
CA ALA A 108 -7.82 -5.05 7.38
C ALA A 108 -7.63 -4.28 6.07
N ALA A 109 -8.13 -4.83 4.96
CA ALA A 109 -8.09 -4.19 3.65
C ALA A 109 -8.88 -2.87 3.60
N SER A 110 -10.03 -2.80 4.27
CA SER A 110 -10.84 -1.59 4.31
C SER A 110 -10.15 -0.49 5.10
N ILE A 111 -9.52 -0.84 6.23
CA ILE A 111 -8.71 0.09 7.04
C ILE A 111 -7.49 0.57 6.24
N GLU A 112 -6.79 -0.33 5.56
CA GLU A 112 -5.66 0.01 4.68
C GLU A 112 -6.10 1.00 3.59
N CYS A 113 -7.15 0.66 2.83
CA CYS A 113 -7.63 1.50 1.73
C CYS A 113 -8.12 2.86 2.23
N PHE A 114 -8.90 2.89 3.30
CA PHE A 114 -9.39 4.12 3.90
C PHE A 114 -8.24 4.99 4.42
N GLY A 115 -7.29 4.39 5.14
CA GLY A 115 -6.07 5.06 5.59
C GLY A 115 -5.29 5.67 4.43
N LEU A 116 -5.06 4.91 3.35
CA LEU A 116 -4.33 5.37 2.16
C LEU A 116 -5.01 6.54 1.46
N VAL A 117 -6.34 6.49 1.34
CA VAL A 117 -7.12 7.59 0.73
C VAL A 117 -7.04 8.83 1.59
N CYS A 118 -7.29 8.70 2.89
CA CYS A 118 -7.33 9.84 3.77
C CYS A 118 -5.94 10.45 4.00
N VAL A 119 -4.86 9.66 4.08
CA VAL A 119 -3.49 10.22 4.16
C VAL A 119 -3.11 10.98 2.89
N SER A 120 -3.64 10.57 1.74
CA SER A 120 -3.46 11.24 0.45
C SER A 120 -4.27 12.54 0.34
N LEU A 121 -5.51 12.54 0.83
CA LEU A 121 -6.39 13.71 0.83
C LEU A 121 -5.94 14.77 1.85
N PHE A 122 -5.66 14.33 3.08
CA PHE A 122 -5.17 15.16 4.17
C PHE A 122 -3.66 15.16 4.18
N HIS A 123 -3.04 15.73 3.13
CA HIS A 123 -1.60 15.95 3.10
C HIS A 123 -1.15 16.91 4.20
N VAL A 124 0.15 16.95 4.49
CA VAL A 124 0.73 17.74 5.60
C VAL A 124 0.34 19.21 5.54
N ASP A 125 0.28 19.79 4.33
CA ASP A 125 -0.08 21.21 4.10
C ASP A 125 -1.60 21.48 4.10
N SER A 126 -2.42 20.48 4.47
CA SER A 126 -3.88 20.63 4.45
C SER A 126 -4.35 21.37 5.70
N ILE A 127 -5.56 21.92 5.66
CA ILE A 127 -6.19 22.60 6.81
C ILE A 127 -6.28 21.67 8.03
N ALA A 128 -6.35 20.35 7.81
CA ALA A 128 -6.40 19.35 8.85
C ALA A 128 -5.05 19.18 9.60
N GLY A 129 -3.94 19.62 8.99
CA GLY A 129 -2.61 19.65 9.59
C GLY A 129 -1.92 18.29 9.73
N PHE A 130 -0.69 18.35 10.26
CA PHE A 130 0.20 17.19 10.41
C PHE A 130 -0.40 16.05 11.25
N GLN A 131 -1.15 16.37 12.32
CA GLN A 131 -1.68 15.35 13.23
C GLN A 131 -2.70 14.43 12.56
N VAL A 132 -3.56 15.00 11.71
CA VAL A 132 -4.54 14.23 10.96
C VAL A 132 -3.85 13.38 9.89
N HIS A 133 -2.85 13.93 9.20
CA HIS A 133 -2.02 13.18 8.27
C HIS A 133 -1.35 11.96 8.95
N ALA A 134 -0.69 12.19 10.09
CA ALA A 134 0.00 11.14 10.86
C ALA A 134 -0.97 10.06 11.36
N PHE A 135 -2.19 10.44 11.78
CA PHE A 135 -3.23 9.48 12.17
C PHE A 135 -3.64 8.56 11.01
N PHE A 136 -3.91 9.13 9.83
CA PHE A 136 -4.28 8.35 8.65
C PHE A 136 -3.13 7.48 8.12
N PHE A 137 -1.89 7.97 8.20
CA PHE A 137 -0.70 7.15 7.96
C PHE A 137 -0.65 5.97 8.91
N GLY A 138 -0.88 6.19 10.21
CA GLY A 138 -0.94 5.13 11.22
C GLY A 138 -2.05 4.10 10.95
N MET A 139 -3.22 4.53 10.50
CA MET A 139 -4.30 3.61 10.11
C MET A 139 -3.94 2.77 8.87
N TRP A 140 -3.37 3.40 7.83
CA TRP A 140 -2.90 2.68 6.66
C TRP A 140 -1.83 1.64 7.04
N TRP A 141 -0.88 2.03 7.88
CA TRP A 141 0.18 1.16 8.39
C TRP A 141 -0.39 -0.03 9.17
N ALA A 142 -1.32 0.22 10.11
CA ALA A 142 -1.94 -0.83 10.91
C ALA A 142 -2.76 -1.81 10.05
N GLY A 143 -3.54 -1.28 9.10
CA GLY A 143 -4.27 -2.09 8.12
C GLY A 143 -3.35 -2.97 7.28
N THR A 144 -2.21 -2.41 6.83
CA THR A 144 -1.19 -3.14 6.07
C THR A 144 -0.59 -4.30 6.86
N ILE A 145 -0.12 -4.06 8.10
CA ILE A 145 0.45 -5.13 8.95
C ILE A 145 -0.58 -6.21 9.23
N TRP A 146 -1.82 -5.81 9.55
CA TRP A 146 -2.89 -6.74 9.82
C TRP A 146 -3.19 -7.61 8.59
N GLY A 147 -3.28 -7.00 7.40
CA GLY A 147 -3.48 -7.68 6.13
C GLY A 147 -2.35 -8.67 5.81
N MET A 148 -1.09 -8.24 5.91
CA MET A 148 0.07 -9.11 5.70
C MET A 148 0.08 -10.31 6.64
N SER A 149 -0.25 -10.07 7.92
CA SER A 149 -0.29 -11.11 8.96
C SER A 149 -1.34 -12.17 8.65
N ILE A 150 -2.55 -11.75 8.23
CA ILE A 150 -3.61 -12.68 7.84
C ILE A 150 -3.18 -13.49 6.63
N GLN A 151 -2.60 -12.87 5.61
CA GLN A 151 -2.16 -13.59 4.40
C GLN A 151 -1.12 -14.67 4.71
N VAL A 152 -0.10 -14.36 5.53
CA VAL A 152 0.92 -15.32 5.95
C VAL A 152 0.32 -16.43 6.81
N HIS A 153 -0.57 -16.09 7.73
CA HIS A 153 -1.24 -17.05 8.61
C HIS A 153 -2.13 -18.02 7.81
N MET A 154 -2.97 -17.49 6.92
CA MET A 154 -3.91 -18.28 6.16
C MET A 154 -3.23 -19.21 5.16
N GLN A 155 -2.10 -18.80 4.56
CA GLN A 155 -1.32 -19.69 3.69
C GLN A 155 -0.81 -20.93 4.44
N ARG A 156 -0.46 -20.79 5.73
CA ARG A 156 -0.08 -21.93 6.59
C ARG A 156 -1.29 -22.80 6.95
N VAL A 157 -2.39 -22.19 7.41
CA VAL A 157 -3.59 -22.92 7.89
C VAL A 157 -4.27 -23.70 6.77
N THR A 158 -4.33 -23.14 5.57
CA THR A 158 -4.92 -23.79 4.39
C THR A 158 -4.08 -24.94 3.84
N GLY A 159 -2.83 -25.10 4.32
CA GLY A 159 -1.94 -26.17 3.87
C GLY A 159 -1.34 -25.96 2.48
N HIS A 160 -1.53 -24.80 1.84
CA HIS A 160 -0.92 -24.49 0.53
C HIS A 160 0.61 -24.63 0.55
N ILE A 161 1.24 -24.37 1.70
CA ILE A 161 2.69 -24.56 1.91
C ILE A 161 3.18 -25.99 1.68
N HIS A 162 2.30 -26.99 1.75
CA HIS A 162 2.65 -28.41 1.62
C HIS A 162 2.39 -28.96 0.22
N GLN A 163 1.81 -28.18 -0.69
CA GLN A 163 1.45 -28.62 -2.03
C GLN A 163 2.66 -28.64 -2.98
N ASP A 164 3.52 -27.62 -2.91
CA ASP A 164 4.73 -27.49 -3.74
C ASP A 164 5.86 -26.77 -2.95
N PRO A 165 7.12 -27.24 -3.06
CA PRO A 165 8.30 -26.45 -2.66
C PRO A 165 8.33 -24.98 -3.12
N SER A 166 7.68 -24.63 -4.23
CA SER A 166 7.53 -23.24 -4.69
C SER A 166 6.68 -22.40 -3.72
N HIS A 167 5.51 -22.88 -3.27
CA HIS A 167 4.65 -22.20 -2.30
C HIS A 167 5.34 -22.00 -0.95
N PHE A 168 6.13 -22.97 -0.50
CA PHE A 168 6.93 -22.82 0.72
C PHE A 168 7.95 -21.68 0.61
N ARG A 169 8.63 -21.54 -0.54
CA ARG A 169 9.57 -20.44 -0.79
C ARG A 169 8.85 -19.08 -0.83
N LEU A 170 7.67 -19.01 -1.46
CA LEU A 170 6.86 -17.79 -1.49
C LEU A 170 6.37 -17.39 -0.10
N TRP A 171 5.99 -18.37 0.73
CA TRP A 171 5.61 -18.14 2.13
C TRP A 171 6.78 -17.57 2.96
N LEU A 172 7.99 -18.13 2.83
CA LEU A 172 9.19 -17.58 3.47
C LEU A 172 9.51 -16.16 2.99
N LEU A 173 9.34 -15.90 1.69
CA LEU A 173 9.54 -14.56 1.12
C LEU A 173 8.54 -13.56 1.70
N LYS A 174 7.26 -13.93 1.86
CA LYS A 174 6.25 -13.08 2.52
C LYS A 174 6.62 -12.76 3.97
N ILE A 175 7.09 -13.76 4.73
CA ILE A 175 7.56 -13.55 6.11
C ILE A 175 8.75 -12.59 6.14
N PHE A 176 9.72 -12.78 5.25
CA PHE A 176 10.89 -11.91 5.15
C PHE A 176 10.48 -10.47 4.84
N ILE A 177 9.65 -10.24 3.81
CA ILE A 177 9.18 -8.90 3.43
C ILE A 177 8.36 -8.27 4.56
N MET A 178 7.45 -9.01 5.19
CA MET A 178 6.65 -8.53 6.32
C MET A 178 7.53 -8.13 7.52
N THR A 179 8.53 -8.95 7.85
CA THR A 179 9.47 -8.67 8.94
C THR A 179 10.28 -7.41 8.64
N LEU A 180 10.78 -7.29 7.41
CA LEU A 180 11.50 -6.10 6.96
C LEU A 180 10.61 -4.85 6.97
N TYR A 181 9.36 -4.97 6.53
CA TYR A 181 8.36 -3.90 6.60
C TYR A 181 8.14 -3.41 8.03
N ILE A 182 7.99 -4.33 8.99
CA ILE A 182 7.82 -3.99 10.42
C ILE A 182 9.06 -3.27 10.94
N ILE A 183 10.27 -3.80 10.68
CA ILE A 183 11.53 -3.19 11.13
C ILE A 183 11.67 -1.76 10.59
N VAL A 184 11.53 -1.59 9.26
CA VAL A 184 11.63 -0.27 8.62
C VAL A 184 10.56 0.68 9.16
N SER A 185 9.33 0.20 9.37
CA SER A 185 8.25 1.02 9.93
C SER A 185 8.52 1.48 11.35
N CYS A 186 9.01 0.58 12.21
CA CYS A 186 9.42 0.91 13.58
C CYS A 186 10.57 1.94 13.57
N THR A 187 11.59 1.72 12.73
CA THR A 187 12.69 2.68 12.57
C THR A 187 12.17 4.05 12.14
N THR A 188 11.34 4.11 11.10
CA THR A 188 10.74 5.35 10.58
C THR A 188 9.92 6.09 11.65
N SER A 189 9.11 5.35 12.41
CA SER A 189 8.27 5.91 13.48
C SER A 189 9.09 6.48 14.64
N ILE A 190 10.28 5.93 14.90
CA ILE A 190 11.19 6.41 15.95
C ILE A 190 12.05 7.57 15.44
N THR A 191 12.54 7.52 14.21
CA THR A 191 13.47 8.52 13.69
C THR A 191 12.81 9.87 13.40
N TYR A 192 11.50 9.91 13.08
CA TYR A 192 10.78 11.17 12.95
C TYR A 192 10.80 12.02 14.24
N PRO A 193 10.28 11.57 15.40
CA PRO A 193 10.29 12.38 16.62
C PRO A 193 11.73 12.68 17.08
N LEU A 194 12.67 11.74 16.93
CA LEU A 194 14.08 12.00 17.22
C LEU A 194 14.64 13.14 16.36
N SER A 195 14.29 13.19 15.08
CA SER A 195 14.72 14.28 14.19
C SER A 195 14.21 15.64 14.67
N GLN A 196 12.98 15.70 15.19
CA GLN A 196 12.36 16.94 15.65
C GLN A 196 12.84 17.38 17.04
N ILE A 197 13.13 16.44 17.95
CA ILE A 197 13.58 16.74 19.32
C ILE A 197 15.06 17.12 19.35
N TYR A 198 15.90 16.37 18.61
CA TYR A 198 17.35 16.56 18.62
C TYR A 198 17.85 17.38 17.43
N CYS A 199 16.95 17.90 16.58
CA CYS A 199 17.30 18.60 15.34
C CYS A 199 18.32 17.81 14.49
N SER A 200 18.18 16.48 14.44
CA SER A 200 19.14 15.60 13.78
C SER A 200 18.78 15.38 12.32
N LEU A 201 19.61 15.93 11.42
CA LEU A 201 19.48 15.72 9.98
C LEU A 201 19.57 14.22 9.62
N MET A 202 20.48 13.48 10.25
CA MET A 202 20.64 12.05 9.97
C MET A 202 19.35 11.27 10.32
N ALA A 203 18.73 11.57 11.45
CA ALA A 203 17.46 10.93 11.83
C ALA A 203 16.35 11.28 10.82
N PHE A 204 16.29 12.53 10.35
CA PHE A 204 15.33 12.94 9.32
C PHE A 204 15.55 12.24 7.98
N THR A 205 16.80 12.08 7.57
CA THR A 205 17.16 11.34 6.35
C THR A 205 16.74 9.87 6.45
N ILE A 206 16.99 9.22 7.59
CA ILE A 206 16.55 7.83 7.81
C ILE A 206 15.03 7.73 7.77
N PHE A 207 14.31 8.70 8.35
CA PHE A 207 12.85 8.78 8.25
C PHE A 207 12.38 8.84 6.79
N CYS A 208 12.92 9.75 5.97
CA CYS A 208 12.50 9.90 4.57
C CYS A 208 12.80 8.63 3.74
N ILE A 209 13.99 8.04 3.90
CA ILE A 209 14.34 6.76 3.24
C ILE A 209 13.40 5.65 3.71
N GLY A 210 13.08 5.63 5.00
CA GLY A 210 12.14 4.71 5.60
C GLY A 210 10.76 4.77 4.94
N GLU A 211 10.18 5.97 4.78
CA GLU A 211 8.91 6.14 4.07
C GLU A 211 8.94 5.56 2.64
N TYR A 212 10.03 5.80 1.92
CA TYR A 212 10.20 5.27 0.56
C TYR A 212 10.26 3.75 0.55
N LEU A 213 10.96 3.15 1.52
CA LEU A 213 11.10 1.70 1.65
C LEU A 213 9.79 1.04 2.07
N ILE A 214 9.01 1.64 2.97
CA ILE A 214 7.71 1.11 3.41
C ILE A 214 6.78 0.92 2.20
N ILE A 215 6.76 1.86 1.26
CA ILE A 215 5.94 1.75 0.04
C ILE A 215 6.43 0.63 -0.89
N ALA A 216 7.74 0.55 -1.13
CA ALA A 216 8.33 -0.55 -1.90
C ALA A 216 8.01 -1.92 -1.28
N LEU A 217 8.12 -2.04 0.05
CA LEU A 217 7.88 -3.29 0.77
C LEU A 217 6.40 -3.68 0.78
N ASN A 218 5.49 -2.71 0.94
CA ASN A 218 4.06 -2.98 0.78
C ASN A 218 3.77 -3.50 -0.63
N ALA A 219 4.26 -2.81 -1.66
CA ALA A 219 4.10 -3.23 -3.04
C ALA A 219 4.70 -4.64 -3.27
N ALA A 220 5.93 -4.88 -2.84
CA ALA A 220 6.61 -6.16 -3.00
C ALA A 220 5.82 -7.31 -2.35
N PHE A 221 5.28 -7.12 -1.14
CA PHE A 221 4.47 -8.15 -0.49
C PHE A 221 3.24 -8.53 -1.31
N TRP A 222 2.49 -7.53 -1.78
CA TRP A 222 1.28 -7.77 -2.57
C TRP A 222 1.58 -8.28 -3.97
N ALA A 223 2.77 -7.99 -4.52
CA ALA A 223 3.27 -8.64 -5.72
C ALA A 223 3.41 -10.14 -5.54
N VAL A 224 3.97 -10.58 -4.40
CA VAL A 224 4.12 -12.00 -4.09
C VAL A 224 2.76 -12.68 -3.87
N VAL A 225 1.83 -12.02 -3.17
CA VAL A 225 0.46 -12.52 -2.99
C VAL A 225 -0.25 -12.69 -4.34
N LEU A 226 -0.15 -11.69 -5.22
CA LEU A 226 -0.78 -11.75 -6.54
C LEU A 226 -0.11 -12.78 -7.45
N TYR A 227 1.21 -12.89 -7.40
CA TYR A 227 1.96 -13.88 -8.18
C TYR A 227 1.50 -15.29 -7.83
N GLU A 228 1.36 -15.60 -6.54
CA GLU A 228 0.80 -16.89 -6.08
C GLU A 228 -0.64 -17.06 -6.57
N PHE A 229 -1.50 -16.06 -6.36
CA PHE A 229 -2.90 -16.16 -6.79
C PHE A 229 -3.06 -16.40 -8.31
N ASN A 230 -2.15 -15.85 -9.13
CA ASN A 230 -2.12 -16.04 -10.58
C ASN A 230 -1.54 -17.40 -11.01
N GLN A 231 -0.98 -18.20 -10.09
CA GLN A 231 -0.66 -19.61 -10.35
C GLN A 231 -1.90 -20.49 -10.25
N ASP A 232 -2.83 -20.12 -9.37
CA ASP A 232 -4.05 -20.91 -9.11
C ASP A 232 -5.27 -20.45 -9.94
N PHE A 233 -5.31 -19.17 -10.31
CA PHE A 233 -6.46 -18.56 -11.00
C PHE A 233 -6.03 -17.77 -12.25
N GLU A 234 -6.66 -18.06 -13.40
CA GLU A 234 -6.40 -17.36 -14.66
C GLU A 234 -7.04 -15.96 -14.72
N GLY A 235 -8.21 -15.81 -14.09
CA GLY A 235 -8.98 -14.58 -14.16
C GLY A 235 -10.37 -14.71 -13.59
N PHE A 236 -11.19 -13.71 -13.88
CA PHE A 236 -12.49 -13.53 -13.29
C PHE A 236 -13.56 -13.42 -14.35
N GLN A 237 -14.66 -14.10 -14.11
CA GLN A 237 -15.80 -14.15 -15.00
C GLN A 237 -16.95 -13.35 -14.37
N PHE A 238 -17.35 -12.27 -15.04
CA PHE A 238 -18.48 -11.45 -14.61
C PHE A 238 -19.75 -11.87 -15.36
N THR A 239 -20.74 -12.34 -14.59
CA THR A 239 -22.02 -12.78 -15.14
C THR A 239 -23.15 -11.99 -14.50
N SER A 240 -23.97 -11.34 -15.35
CA SER A 240 -25.19 -10.69 -14.88
C SER A 240 -26.21 -11.73 -14.41
N VAL A 241 -26.72 -11.59 -13.19
CA VAL A 241 -27.79 -12.46 -12.68
C VAL A 241 -29.14 -11.80 -12.95
N ARG A 242 -30.00 -12.49 -13.71
CA ARG A 242 -31.36 -12.00 -14.02
C ARG A 242 -32.28 -12.30 -12.83
N THR A 243 -32.84 -11.25 -12.23
CA THR A 243 -33.88 -11.41 -11.20
C THR A 243 -35.10 -12.08 -11.82
N LYS A 244 -35.61 -13.17 -11.22
CA LYS A 244 -36.92 -13.71 -11.59
C LYS A 244 -37.96 -12.63 -11.27
N LYS A 245 -38.61 -12.06 -12.30
CA LYS A 245 -39.89 -11.38 -12.10
C LYS A 245 -40.88 -12.44 -11.61
N SER A 246 -41.41 -12.26 -10.39
CA SER A 246 -42.60 -12.98 -9.92
C SER A 246 -43.81 -12.56 -10.74
#